data_AF-A0A557SZ89-F1
#
_entry.id   AF-A0A557SZ89-F1
#
_cell.length_a   1.000
_cell.length_b   1.000
_cell.length_c   1.000
_cell.angle_alpha   90.00
_cell.angle_beta   90.00
_cell.angle_gamma   90.00
#
_symmetry.space_group_name_H-M   'P 1'
#
loop_
_entity.id
_entity.type
_entity.pdbx_description
1 polymer ?
#
loop_
_entity_poly.entity_id
_entity_poly.type
_entity_poly.pdbx_seq_one_letter_code
_entity_poly.pdbx_strand_id
1 'polypeptide(L)'
;MTLKIMSANSNFTSTQKIPQEATQLVKLTKVSSRYLEVPSFKDSDTHRGYFCYNCIYFMKPNHCAVVTDEGQDVNGNVSNVIAAHGICSLWTPNEKEIK
;
A
#
# COMPACT_ATOMS: atom_id res chain seq x y z
N MET A 1 -5.15 34.68 8.82
CA MET A 1 -4.75 33.69 7.80
C MET A 1 -5.38 32.36 8.18
N THR A 2 -6.45 31.97 7.50
CA THR A 2 -7.21 30.74 7.83
C THR A 2 -6.67 29.61 6.95
N LEU A 3 -6.03 28.60 7.56
CA LEU A 3 -5.58 27.40 6.83
C LEU A 3 -6.80 26.61 6.36
N LYS A 4 -6.97 26.52 5.05
CA LYS A 4 -7.97 25.68 4.40
C LYS A 4 -7.42 24.25 4.36
N ILE A 5 -7.96 23.37 5.19
CA ILE A 5 -7.64 21.94 5.16
C ILE A 5 -8.15 21.41 3.81
N MET A 6 -7.22 21.09 2.90
CA MET A 6 -7.53 20.40 1.65
C MET A 6 -7.76 18.92 1.98
N SER A 7 -9.01 18.53 2.15
CA SER A 7 -9.41 17.12 2.08
C SER A 7 -9.27 16.68 0.64
N ALA A 8 -8.19 15.95 0.33
CA ALA A 8 -7.99 15.36 -0.98
C ALA A 8 -8.94 14.17 -1.13
N ASN A 9 -10.16 14.41 -1.63
CA ASN A 9 -10.97 13.36 -2.24
C ASN A 9 -10.28 12.91 -3.53
N SER A 10 -9.34 11.98 -3.42
CA SER A 10 -8.88 11.22 -4.59
C SER A 10 -9.97 10.20 -4.93
N ASN A 11 -10.60 10.37 -6.09
CA ASN A 11 -11.55 9.40 -6.63
C ASN A 11 -10.77 8.14 -7.09
N PHE A 12 -10.29 7.37 -6.13
CA PHE A 12 -9.62 6.10 -6.35
C PHE A 12 -10.65 5.10 -6.89
N THR A 13 -10.59 4.81 -8.19
CA THR A 13 -11.48 3.86 -8.86
C THR A 13 -10.70 2.56 -9.09
N SER A 14 -10.76 1.64 -8.12
CA SER A 14 -10.20 0.29 -8.29
C SER A 14 -11.15 -0.59 -9.11
N THR A 15 -10.61 -1.35 -10.06
CA THR A 15 -11.34 -2.43 -10.74
C THR A 15 -11.40 -3.70 -9.89
N GLN A 16 -10.71 -3.75 -8.76
CA GLN A 16 -10.70 -4.89 -7.86
C GLN A 16 -11.89 -4.84 -6.91
N LYS A 17 -12.52 -6.00 -6.69
CA LYS A 17 -13.58 -6.18 -5.67
C LYS A 17 -12.94 -6.24 -4.28
N ILE A 18 -12.61 -5.08 -3.74
CA ILE A 18 -12.10 -4.93 -2.38
C ILE A 18 -13.32 -4.78 -1.46
N PRO A 19 -13.35 -5.44 -0.27
CA PRO A 19 -14.40 -5.18 0.72
C PRO A 19 -14.49 -3.67 1.00
N GLN A 20 -15.68 -3.08 0.82
CA GLN A 20 -15.86 -1.63 0.98
C GLN A 20 -15.53 -1.17 2.40
N GLU A 21 -15.73 -2.06 3.38
CA GLU A 21 -15.41 -1.84 4.78
C GLU A 21 -13.91 -1.53 4.97
N ALA A 22 -13.03 -2.14 4.16
CA ALA A 22 -11.59 -1.89 4.21
C ALA A 22 -11.22 -0.47 3.75
N THR A 23 -12.03 0.17 2.92
CA THR A 23 -11.80 1.56 2.47
C THR A 23 -12.24 2.60 3.50
N GLN A 24 -13.07 2.20 4.46
CA GLN A 24 -13.57 3.06 5.54
C GLN A 24 -12.65 3.04 6.78
N LEU A 25 -11.69 2.12 6.83
CA LEU A 25 -10.75 2.02 7.93
C LEU A 25 -9.76 3.19 7.91
N VAL A 26 -9.45 3.71 9.11
CA VAL A 26 -8.32 4.61 9.29
C VAL A 26 -7.05 3.84 8.94
N LYS A 27 -6.44 4.18 7.81
CA LYS A 27 -5.19 3.55 7.36
C LYS A 27 -4.06 3.81 8.35
N LEU A 28 -3.21 2.81 8.56
CA LEU A 28 -1.96 2.98 9.30
C LEU A 28 -0.94 3.76 8.46
N THR A 29 -0.10 4.54 9.12
CA THR A 29 1.05 5.15 8.44
C THR A 29 2.05 4.07 8.00
N LYS A 30 2.90 4.41 7.02
CA LYS A 30 4.02 3.54 6.61
C LYS A 30 4.90 3.10 7.79
N VAL A 31 5.34 4.03 8.64
CA VAL A 31 6.13 3.70 9.84
C VAL A 31 5.37 2.78 10.80
N SER A 32 4.11 3.08 11.13
CA SER A 32 3.34 2.29 12.11
C SER A 32 3.00 0.87 11.63
N SER A 33 2.81 0.70 10.32
CA SER A 33 2.62 -0.62 9.69
C SER A 33 3.94 -1.37 9.44
N ARG A 34 5.09 -0.78 9.77
CA ARG A 34 6.43 -1.26 9.42
C ARG A 34 6.60 -1.49 7.92
N TYR A 35 5.95 -0.66 7.11
CA TYR A 35 6.10 -0.69 5.67
C TYR A 35 7.51 -0.31 5.26
N LEU A 36 8.03 -1.00 4.26
CA LEU A 36 9.32 -0.72 3.64
C LEU A 36 9.27 -1.03 2.15
N GLU A 37 9.84 -0.16 1.34
CA GLU A 37 10.15 -0.46 -0.05
C GLU A 37 11.44 -1.26 -0.11
N VAL A 38 11.52 -2.26 -0.99
CA VAL A 38 12.74 -3.04 -1.22
C VAL A 38 13.28 -2.78 -2.63
N PRO A 39 14.02 -1.67 -2.88
CA PRO A 39 14.41 -1.26 -4.23
C PRO A 39 15.17 -2.32 -5.03
N SER A 40 15.91 -3.20 -4.35
CA SER A 40 16.62 -4.33 -4.96
C SER A 40 15.70 -5.32 -5.68
N PHE A 41 14.39 -5.33 -5.36
CA PHE A 41 13.39 -6.19 -5.99
C PHE A 41 12.46 -5.44 -6.95
N LYS A 42 12.76 -4.18 -7.33
CA LYS A 42 11.88 -3.38 -8.19
C LYS A 42 11.52 -4.04 -9.52
N ASP A 43 12.44 -4.84 -10.06
CA ASP A 43 12.32 -5.57 -11.34
C ASP A 43 12.12 -7.08 -11.15
N SER A 44 11.87 -7.53 -9.91
CA SER A 44 11.67 -8.96 -9.60
C SER A 44 10.24 -9.41 -9.85
N ASP A 45 10.04 -10.73 -9.95
CA ASP A 45 8.70 -11.32 -10.01
C ASP A 45 8.00 -11.21 -8.64
N THR A 46 7.16 -10.18 -8.51
CA THR A 46 6.42 -9.89 -7.27
C THR A 46 5.19 -10.79 -7.06
N HIS A 47 4.92 -11.76 -7.94
CA HIS A 47 3.95 -12.83 -7.65
C HIS A 47 4.51 -13.85 -6.64
N ARG A 48 5.84 -13.89 -6.46
CA ARG A 48 6.54 -14.85 -5.57
C ARG A 48 7.15 -14.12 -4.37
N GLY A 49 7.24 -14.81 -3.24
CA GLY A 49 7.72 -14.21 -2.00
C GLY A 49 6.64 -13.41 -1.28
N TYR A 50 7.06 -12.46 -0.44
CA TYR A 50 6.17 -11.65 0.41
C TYR A 50 6.21 -10.20 -0.05
N PHE A 51 5.34 -9.83 -0.97
CA PHE A 51 5.32 -8.49 -1.55
C PHE A 51 3.92 -7.87 -1.51
N CYS A 52 3.85 -6.55 -1.62
CA CYS A 52 2.57 -5.86 -1.75
C CYS A 52 1.80 -6.39 -2.96
N TYR A 53 2.45 -6.64 -4.11
CA TYR A 53 1.76 -7.13 -5.31
C TYR A 53 0.86 -8.35 -5.06
N ASN A 54 1.35 -9.31 -4.26
CA ASN A 54 0.63 -10.55 -3.93
C ASN A 54 -0.05 -10.52 -2.56
N CYS A 55 -0.28 -9.33 -2.00
CA CYS A 55 -1.03 -9.11 -0.76
C CYS A 55 -2.52 -8.81 -1.05
N ILE A 56 -3.44 -9.30 -0.22
CA ILE A 56 -4.89 -9.04 -0.41
C ILE A 56 -5.28 -7.57 -0.28
N TYR A 57 -4.47 -6.77 0.43
CA TYR A 57 -4.75 -5.36 0.68
C TYR A 57 -4.18 -4.44 -0.39
N PHE A 58 -3.38 -4.97 -1.32
CA PHE A 58 -2.76 -4.17 -2.36
C PHE A 58 -3.74 -3.86 -3.47
N MET A 59 -3.93 -2.57 -3.71
CA MET A 59 -4.82 -2.05 -4.72
C MET A 59 -3.99 -1.56 -5.90
N LYS A 60 -4.05 -2.32 -6.99
CA LYS A 60 -3.20 -2.06 -8.16
C LYS A 60 -3.51 -0.68 -8.76
N PRO A 61 -2.48 0.07 -9.23
CA PRO A 61 -1.08 -0.35 -9.31
C PRO A 61 -0.23 -0.05 -8.06
N ASN A 62 -0.63 0.87 -7.18
CA ASN A 62 0.30 1.48 -6.20
C ASN A 62 -0.35 1.93 -4.88
N HIS A 63 -1.44 1.29 -4.46
CA HIS A 63 -2.17 1.69 -3.25
C HIS A 63 -2.35 0.52 -2.28
N CYS A 64 -2.67 0.82 -1.03
CA CYS A 64 -3.03 -0.20 -0.03
C CYS A 64 -4.34 0.17 0.66
N ALA A 65 -5.17 -0.82 0.95
CA ALA A 65 -6.42 -0.63 1.69
C ALA A 65 -6.17 -0.21 3.16
N VAL A 66 -5.06 -0.65 3.77
CA VAL A 66 -4.81 -0.49 5.21
C VAL A 66 -3.56 0.33 5.57
N VAL A 67 -2.74 0.71 4.58
CA VAL A 67 -1.56 1.56 4.76
C VAL A 67 -1.67 2.83 3.92
N THR A 68 -1.33 3.98 4.48
CA THR A 68 -1.32 5.27 3.76
C THR A 68 -0.32 5.25 2.62
N ASP A 69 -0.70 5.80 1.47
CA ASP A 69 0.19 5.85 0.30
C ASP A 69 1.35 6.83 0.53
N GLU A 70 1.10 7.92 1.25
CA GLU A 70 2.09 8.91 1.63
C GLU A 70 2.73 8.63 2.99
N GLY A 71 3.99 9.01 3.11
CA GLY A 71 4.74 9.02 4.35
C GLY A 71 6.15 8.45 4.23
N GLN A 72 6.85 8.50 5.35
CA GLN A 72 8.16 7.89 5.53
C GLN A 72 8.01 6.39 5.81
N ASP A 73 8.82 5.55 5.16
CA ASP A 73 8.96 4.14 5.49
C ASP A 73 9.87 3.93 6.72
N VAL A 74 10.08 2.68 7.15
CA VAL A 74 10.95 2.38 8.31
C VAL A 74 12.44 2.71 8.11
N ASN A 75 12.87 2.89 6.86
CA ASN A 75 14.26 3.22 6.50
C ASN A 75 14.49 4.72 6.30
N GLY A 76 13.44 5.55 6.42
CA GLY A 76 13.56 6.99 6.19
C GLY A 76 13.19 7.44 4.78
N ASN A 77 12.84 6.53 3.87
CA ASN A 77 12.48 6.90 2.51
C ASN A 77 11.05 7.46 2.49
N VAL A 78 10.88 8.61 1.84
CA VAL A 78 9.56 9.24 1.68
C VAL A 78 9.06 8.99 0.28
N SER A 79 7.85 8.44 0.16
CA SER A 79 7.17 8.26 -1.11
C SER A 79 5.66 8.41 -0.94
N ASN A 80 4.96 8.66 -2.05
CA ASN A 80 3.50 8.84 -2.12
C ASN A 80 2.79 7.63 -2.75
N VAL A 81 3.42 6.47 -2.73
CA VAL A 81 2.92 5.21 -3.30
C VAL A 81 3.14 4.04 -2.35
N ILE A 82 2.38 2.97 -2.55
CA ILE A 82 2.71 1.62 -2.07
C ILE A 82 3.31 0.87 -3.26
N ALA A 83 4.60 0.60 -3.22
CA ALA A 83 5.29 -0.09 -4.30
C ALA A 83 4.92 -1.57 -4.33
N ALA A 84 4.77 -2.14 -5.53
CA ALA A 84 4.50 -3.58 -5.72
C ALA A 84 5.55 -4.48 -5.03
N HIS A 85 6.80 -4.04 -4.99
CA HIS A 85 7.94 -4.72 -4.34
C HIS A 85 8.17 -4.29 -2.88
N GLY A 86 7.22 -3.58 -2.27
CA GLY A 86 7.23 -3.27 -0.84
C GLY A 86 6.66 -4.41 0.00
N ILE A 87 6.75 -4.29 1.32
CA ILE A 87 6.14 -5.19 2.30
C ILE A 87 5.80 -4.41 3.57
N CYS A 88 4.79 -4.84 4.33
CA CYS A 88 4.51 -4.34 5.68
C CYS A 88 4.21 -5.51 6.64
N SER A 89 4.15 -5.23 7.94
CA SER A 89 3.87 -6.25 8.97
C SER A 89 2.46 -6.84 8.93
N LEU A 90 1.54 -6.22 8.17
CA LEU A 90 0.17 -6.69 7.96
C LEU A 90 -0.01 -7.53 6.69
N TRP A 91 1.09 -7.92 6.03
CA TRP A 91 1.03 -8.70 4.80
C TRP A 91 0.18 -9.96 4.99
N THR A 92 -0.73 -10.20 4.06
CA THR A 92 -1.65 -11.35 4.07
C THR A 92 -1.74 -11.90 2.64
N PRO A 93 -1.56 -13.22 2.43
CA PRO A 93 -1.42 -13.81 1.10
C PRO A 93 -2.69 -13.65 0.26
N ASN A 94 -2.53 -13.24 -1.00
CA ASN A 94 -3.58 -13.29 -2.01
C ASN A 94 -3.38 -14.53 -2.89
N GLU A 95 -4.10 -15.60 -2.58
CA GLU A 95 -4.04 -16.90 -3.29
C GLU A 95 -4.33 -16.80 -4.80
N LYS A 96 -4.95 -15.71 -5.26
CA LYS A 96 -5.20 -15.48 -6.70
C LYS A 96 -4.01 -14.89 -7.45
N GLU A 97 -3.08 -14.27 -6.72
CA GLU A 97 -1.90 -13.58 -7.28
C GLU A 97 -0.62 -14.39 -7.06
N ILE A 98 -0.58 -15.25 -6.04
CA ILE A 98 0.57 -16.12 -5.78
C ILE A 98 0.67 -17.22 -6.84
N LYS A 99 1.88 -17.46 -7.36
CA LYS A 99 2.20 -18.45 -8.41
C LYS A 99 3.38 -19.34 -8.06
#